data_AF-A0A6G0UMV5-F1
#
_entry.id   AF-A0A6G0UMV5-F1
#
_cell.length_a   1.000
_cell.length_b   1.000
_cell.length_c   1.000
_cell.angle_alpha   90.00
_cell.angle_beta   90.00
_cell.angle_gamma   90.00
#
_symmetry.space_group_name_H-M   'P 1'
#
loop_
_entity.id
_entity.type
_entity.pdbx_description
1 polymer ?
#
loop_
_entity_poly.entity_id
_entity_poly.type
_entity_poly.pdbx_seq_one_letter_code
_entity_poly.pdbx_strand_id
1 'polypeptide(L)'
;MHNKDVEWGKKIYIQILNFRATLLDELSKLNIPFILFESDAIWFKSPFELIKNATAVDDIDILIPINGYPGKQTFAFDPLVAFNTVSTSNFFSEMKSRLEKNPDLMDQEILNDLCSSQFQGLICRNFLWTEIADGKWFKMSDKERKKYSPYIVNNNYYVGVKNKAARQAINGLWFLSPKGHCNLNKAKKLLSKYN
;
A
#
# COMPACT_ATOMS: atom_id res chain seq x y z
N MET A 1 26.00 8.19 18.57
CA MET A 1 24.68 7.90 19.18
C MET A 1 24.14 6.63 18.53
N HIS A 2 24.12 5.53 19.28
CA HIS A 2 23.72 4.22 18.77
C HIS A 2 22.23 4.20 18.44
N ASN A 3 21.92 3.84 17.20
CA ASN A 3 20.60 3.39 16.74
C ASN A 3 20.15 2.24 17.65
N LYS A 4 19.30 2.57 18.65
CA LYS A 4 18.38 1.58 19.19
C LYS A 4 17.41 1.31 18.06
N ASP A 5 17.51 0.12 17.49
CA ASP A 5 16.46 -0.44 16.66
C ASP A 5 15.13 -0.13 17.36
N VAL A 6 14.29 0.65 16.70
CA VAL A 6 12.95 0.99 17.17
C VAL A 6 12.31 -0.35 17.55
N GLU A 7 12.02 -0.54 18.83
CA GLU A 7 11.36 -1.76 19.31
C GLU A 7 10.00 -1.86 18.61
N TRP A 8 9.98 -2.64 17.54
CA TRP A 8 8.76 -3.10 16.91
C TRP A 8 8.05 -3.98 17.92
N GLY A 9 6.90 -3.51 18.41
CA GLY A 9 6.13 -4.26 19.39
C GLY A 9 5.26 -3.36 20.24
N LYS A 10 3.99 -3.30 19.87
CA LYS A 10 2.85 -2.72 20.59
C LYS A 10 2.77 -1.19 20.53
N LYS A 11 3.34 -0.39 21.44
CA LYS A 11 2.80 0.98 21.66
C LYS A 11 2.96 1.97 20.50
N ILE A 12 4.17 2.14 19.94
CA ILE A 12 4.42 3.14 18.88
C ILE A 12 3.73 2.72 17.58
N TYR A 13 3.76 1.43 17.26
CA TYR A 13 3.12 0.92 16.05
C TYR A 13 1.59 1.11 16.11
N ILE A 14 0.96 0.77 17.25
CA ILE A 14 -0.47 1.05 17.50
C ILE A 14 -0.77 2.54 17.37
N GLN A 15 0.08 3.42 17.90
CA GLN A 15 -0.08 4.87 17.75
C GLN A 15 -0.05 5.31 16.28
N ILE A 16 0.84 4.74 15.47
CA ILE A 16 0.91 5.01 14.03
C ILE A 16 -0.35 4.49 13.31
N LEU A 17 -0.83 3.29 13.66
CA LEU A 17 -2.08 2.74 13.11
C LEU A 17 -3.27 3.65 13.42
N ASN A 18 -3.44 4.04 14.68
CA ASN A 18 -4.52 4.93 15.11
C ASN A 18 -4.40 6.33 14.50
N PHE A 19 -3.19 6.88 14.40
CA PHE A 19 -2.95 8.16 13.74
C PHE A 19 -3.35 8.10 12.26
N ARG A 20 -2.92 7.05 11.54
CA ARG A 20 -3.30 6.83 10.15
C ARG A 20 -4.82 6.69 10.01
N ALA A 21 -5.47 5.85 10.81
CA ALA A 21 -6.91 5.67 10.74
C ALA A 21 -7.68 6.97 11.03
N THR A 22 -7.21 7.77 12.00
CA THR A 22 -7.74 9.10 12.28
C THR A 22 -7.61 10.03 11.07
N LEU A 23 -6.43 10.09 10.44
CA LEU A 23 -6.22 10.92 9.27
C LEU A 23 -7.12 10.51 8.09
N LEU A 24 -7.25 9.20 7.82
CA LEU A 24 -8.09 8.70 6.73
C LEU A 24 -9.58 8.98 6.98
N ASP A 25 -10.03 8.84 8.23
CA ASP A 25 -11.39 9.20 8.66
C ASP A 25 -11.67 10.69 8.44
N GLU A 26 -10.78 11.58 8.90
CA GLU A 26 -10.93 13.03 8.70
C GLU A 26 -10.94 13.42 7.21
N LEU A 27 -10.02 12.88 6.40
CA LEU A 27 -9.99 13.14 4.96
C LEU A 27 -11.28 12.70 4.27
N SER A 28 -11.81 11.53 4.64
CA SER A 28 -13.05 11.01 4.08
C SER A 28 -14.27 11.87 4.44
N LYS A 29 -14.35 12.36 5.68
CA LYS A 29 -15.43 13.24 6.15
C LYS A 29 -15.41 14.62 5.50
N LEU A 30 -14.23 15.08 5.10
CA LEU A 30 -14.05 16.30 4.31
C LEU A 30 -14.37 16.11 2.82
N ASN A 31 -14.82 14.92 2.40
CA ASN A 31 -15.10 14.55 1.00
C ASN A 31 -13.88 14.74 0.08
N ILE A 32 -12.67 14.53 0.62
CA ILE A 32 -11.42 14.61 -0.15
C ILE A 32 -11.10 13.21 -0.68
N PRO A 33 -11.13 12.97 -2.01
CA PRO A 33 -10.62 11.71 -2.56
C PRO A 33 -9.10 11.66 -2.40
N PHE A 34 -8.56 10.50 -2.05
CA PHE A 34 -7.13 10.37 -1.77
C PHE A 34 -6.57 9.01 -2.20
N ILE A 35 -5.25 8.97 -2.27
CA ILE A 35 -4.48 7.77 -2.55
C ILE A 35 -3.48 7.58 -1.42
N LEU A 36 -3.52 6.41 -0.82
CA LEU A 36 -2.57 5.97 0.19
C LEU A 36 -1.63 4.95 -0.43
N PHE A 37 -0.33 5.06 -0.14
CA PHE A 37 0.67 4.07 -0.53
C PHE A 37 1.85 4.07 0.45
N GLU A 38 2.59 2.97 0.54
CA GLU A 38 3.79 2.90 1.36
C GLU A 38 4.95 3.71 0.74
N SER A 39 5.71 4.42 1.58
CA SER A 39 6.85 5.22 1.13
C SER A 39 8.07 4.38 0.69
N ASP A 40 8.07 3.09 1.01
CA ASP A 40 9.05 2.11 0.57
C ASP A 40 8.54 1.23 -0.59
N ALA A 41 7.47 1.65 -1.27
CA ALA A 41 7.06 1.10 -2.55
C ALA A 41 7.80 1.79 -3.72
N ILE A 42 7.89 1.10 -4.86
CA ILE A 42 8.59 1.60 -6.05
C ILE A 42 7.61 1.72 -7.22
N TRP A 43 7.39 2.94 -7.67
CA TRP A 43 6.63 3.23 -8.89
C TRP A 43 7.52 3.08 -10.12
N PHE A 44 7.11 2.22 -11.06
CA PHE A 44 7.74 2.05 -12.37
C PHE A 44 7.07 2.88 -13.45
N LYS A 45 5.80 3.23 -13.25
CA LYS A 45 4.99 4.00 -14.20
C LYS A 45 4.25 5.12 -13.47
N SER A 46 3.73 6.06 -14.26
CA SER A 46 2.87 7.13 -13.75
C SER A 46 1.60 6.54 -13.11
N PRO A 47 1.25 6.90 -11.86
CA PRO A 47 0.01 6.43 -11.24
C PRO A 47 -1.25 7.01 -11.89
N PHE A 48 -1.13 8.12 -12.63
CA PHE A 48 -2.28 8.84 -13.17
C PHE A 48 -3.14 8.00 -14.12
N GLU A 49 -2.54 7.15 -14.95
CA GLU A 49 -3.29 6.30 -15.89
C GLU A 49 -4.11 5.23 -15.13
N LEU A 50 -3.50 4.62 -14.12
CA LEU A 50 -4.15 3.65 -13.25
C LEU A 50 -5.37 4.27 -12.55
N ILE A 51 -5.21 5.47 -12.00
CA ILE A 51 -6.28 6.19 -11.29
C ILE A 51 -7.37 6.63 -12.26
N LYS A 52 -7.00 7.16 -13.44
CA LYS A 52 -7.96 7.62 -14.45
C LYS A 52 -8.87 6.47 -14.92
N ASN A 53 -8.31 5.28 -15.12
CA ASN A 53 -9.08 4.10 -15.49
C ASN A 53 -10.03 3.67 -14.36
N ALA A 54 -9.58 3.76 -13.11
CA ALA A 54 -10.40 3.49 -11.94
C ALA A 54 -11.59 4.45 -11.81
N THR A 55 -11.38 5.74 -12.09
CA THR A 55 -12.44 6.77 -12.03
C THR A 55 -13.49 6.65 -13.13
N ALA A 56 -13.31 5.77 -14.12
CA ALA A 56 -14.30 5.53 -15.17
C ALA A 56 -15.47 4.62 -14.71
N VAL A 57 -15.39 4.07 -13.50
CA VAL A 57 -16.40 3.20 -12.90
C VAL A 57 -17.05 3.97 -11.75
N ASP A 58 -18.35 4.24 -11.87
CA ASP A 58 -19.05 5.18 -10.98
C ASP A 58 -19.53 4.54 -9.66
N ASP A 59 -19.32 3.24 -9.45
CA ASP A 59 -19.84 2.51 -8.28
C ASP A 59 -18.79 2.23 -7.20
N ILE A 60 -17.58 2.76 -7.34
CA ILE A 60 -16.45 2.39 -6.48
C ILE A 60 -16.36 3.33 -5.28
N ASP A 61 -16.36 2.76 -4.08
CA ASP A 61 -16.04 3.49 -2.84
C ASP A 61 -14.53 3.43 -2.53
N ILE A 62 -13.99 2.21 -2.59
CA ILE A 62 -12.60 1.90 -2.27
C ILE A 62 -12.03 1.01 -3.39
N LEU A 63 -10.87 1.38 -3.93
CA LEU A 63 -10.12 0.53 -4.86
C LEU A 63 -8.81 0.08 -4.21
N ILE A 64 -8.63 -1.23 -4.11
CA ILE A 64 -7.58 -1.88 -3.33
C ILE A 64 -6.89 -2.99 -4.11
N PRO A 65 -5.67 -3.40 -3.77
CA PRO A 65 -5.00 -4.50 -4.46
C PRO A 65 -5.35 -5.83 -3.82
N ILE A 66 -5.05 -6.90 -4.56
CA ILE A 66 -5.12 -8.27 -4.05
C ILE A 66 -3.73 -8.78 -3.69
N ASN A 67 -3.62 -9.62 -2.66
CA ASN A 67 -2.37 -10.26 -2.28
C ASN A 67 -1.94 -11.30 -3.31
N GLY A 68 -0.64 -11.35 -3.63
CA GLY A 68 -0.08 -12.29 -4.61
C GLY A 68 -0.06 -13.74 -4.13
N TYR A 69 -0.08 -13.95 -2.82
CA TYR A 69 -0.35 -15.23 -2.17
C TYR A 69 -1.51 -15.04 -1.19
N PRO A 70 -2.77 -15.13 -1.67
CA PRO A 70 -3.92 -14.93 -0.82
C PRO A 70 -3.98 -16.05 0.22
N GLY A 71 -3.85 -15.68 1.49
CA GLY A 71 -4.08 -16.53 2.65
C GLY A 71 -5.44 -16.23 3.26
N LYS A 72 -5.47 -15.91 4.56
CA LYS A 72 -6.68 -15.38 5.24
C LYS A 72 -7.03 -13.94 4.86
N GLN A 73 -6.12 -13.25 4.17
CA GLN A 73 -6.29 -11.86 3.72
C GLN A 73 -6.17 -11.83 2.20
N THR A 74 -7.31 -11.68 1.53
CA THR A 74 -7.39 -11.55 0.07
C THR A 74 -6.84 -10.21 -0.39
N PHE A 75 -7.15 -9.16 0.34
CA PHE A 75 -6.82 -7.79 -0.02
C PHE A 75 -5.54 -7.31 0.67
N ALA A 76 -4.75 -6.54 -0.07
CA ALA A 76 -3.65 -5.75 0.46
C ALA A 76 -4.16 -4.36 0.85
N PHE A 77 -3.51 -3.71 1.82
CA PHE A 77 -3.91 -2.37 2.26
C PHE A 77 -3.42 -1.24 1.34
N ASP A 78 -2.32 -1.47 0.62
CA ASP A 78 -1.60 -0.43 -0.10
C ASP A 78 -1.26 -0.87 -1.54
N PRO A 79 -1.26 0.03 -2.53
CA PRO A 79 -1.91 1.33 -2.53
C PRO A 79 -3.45 1.22 -2.49
N LEU A 80 -4.09 2.10 -1.73
CA LEU A 80 -5.55 2.23 -1.64
C LEU A 80 -5.98 3.55 -2.27
N VAL A 81 -7.01 3.52 -3.10
CA VAL A 81 -7.71 4.72 -3.60
C VAL A 81 -9.05 4.81 -2.90
N ALA A 82 -9.33 5.97 -2.29
CA ALA A 82 -10.58 6.26 -1.62
C ALA A 82 -11.35 7.32 -2.41
N PHE A 83 -12.58 6.99 -2.81
CA PHE A 83 -13.49 7.90 -3.47
C PHE A 83 -14.36 8.64 -2.45
N ASN A 84 -14.89 9.80 -2.83
CA ASN A 84 -15.64 10.69 -1.96
C ASN A 84 -17.12 10.25 -1.85
N THR A 85 -17.36 9.15 -1.14
CA THR A 85 -18.70 8.62 -0.90
C THR A 85 -19.02 8.51 0.59
N VAL A 86 -20.31 8.44 0.92
CA VAL A 86 -20.77 8.22 2.30
C VAL A 86 -20.26 6.86 2.82
N SER A 87 -20.27 5.83 1.98
CA SER A 87 -19.76 4.49 2.32
C SER A 87 -18.27 4.53 2.65
N THR A 88 -17.46 5.30 1.91
CA THR A 88 -16.03 5.49 2.23
C THR A 88 -15.84 6.13 3.60
N SER A 89 -16.65 7.14 3.96
CA SER A 89 -16.59 7.75 5.28
C SER A 89 -16.98 6.78 6.39
N ASN A 90 -18.06 6.02 6.19
CA ASN A 90 -18.50 4.99 7.15
C ASN A 90 -17.43 3.91 7.34
N PHE A 91 -16.75 3.50 6.27
CA PHE A 91 -15.66 2.53 6.30
C PHE A 91 -14.49 3.00 7.18
N PHE A 92 -13.99 4.23 6.99
CA PHE A 92 -12.86 4.72 7.78
C PHE A 92 -13.26 5.06 9.23
N SER A 93 -14.48 5.52 9.46
CA SER A 93 -15.02 5.69 10.82
C SER A 93 -15.10 4.37 11.58
N GLU A 94 -15.57 3.30 10.94
CA GLU A 94 -15.61 1.96 11.54
C GLU A 94 -14.20 1.40 11.78
N MET A 95 -13.30 1.57 10.81
CA MET A 95 -11.89 1.15 10.95
C MET A 95 -11.22 1.83 12.14
N LYS A 96 -11.34 3.15 12.24
CA LYS A 96 -10.83 3.93 13.37
C LYS A 96 -11.42 3.42 14.69
N SER A 97 -12.75 3.25 14.75
CA SER A 97 -13.42 2.78 15.96
C SER A 97 -12.91 1.39 16.42
N ARG A 98 -12.69 0.47 15.48
CA ARG A 98 -12.20 -0.89 15.80
C ARG A 98 -10.74 -0.88 16.27
N LEU A 99 -9.87 -0.09 15.64
CA LEU A 99 -8.47 0.04 16.05
C LEU A 99 -8.33 0.70 17.44
N GLU A 100 -9.16 1.70 17.74
CA GLU A 100 -9.19 2.35 19.05
C GLU A 100 -9.66 1.41 20.16
N LYS A 101 -10.62 0.53 19.86
CA LYS A 101 -11.18 -0.44 20.82
C LYS A 101 -10.31 -1.67 21.03
N ASN A 102 -9.57 -2.11 20.01
CA ASN A 102 -8.76 -3.31 20.08
C ASN A 102 -7.33 -3.08 19.54
N PRO A 103 -6.33 -2.94 20.43
CA PRO A 103 -4.94 -2.68 20.04
C PRO A 103 -4.26 -3.86 19.34
N ASP A 104 -4.84 -5.05 19.38
CA ASP A 104 -4.30 -6.24 18.71
C ASP A 104 -4.79 -6.35 17.25
N LEU A 105 -5.76 -5.52 16.82
CA LEU A 105 -6.23 -5.49 15.43
C LEU A 105 -5.28 -4.71 14.52
N MET A 106 -5.12 -5.23 13.32
CA MET A 106 -4.46 -4.55 12.22
C MET A 106 -5.49 -3.92 11.27
N ASP A 107 -5.16 -2.78 10.69
CA ASP A 107 -5.98 -2.11 9.68
C ASP A 107 -6.24 -2.97 8.44
N GLN A 108 -5.28 -3.80 8.03
CA GLN A 108 -5.46 -4.76 6.94
C GLN A 108 -6.48 -5.86 7.28
N GLU A 109 -6.57 -6.29 8.54
CA GLU A 109 -7.58 -7.26 8.98
C GLU A 109 -8.97 -6.65 8.89
N ILE A 110 -9.12 -5.42 9.40
CA ILE A 110 -10.39 -4.69 9.36
C ILE A 110 -10.80 -4.39 7.91
N LEU A 111 -9.87 -3.96 7.06
CA LEU A 111 -10.12 -3.75 5.63
C LEU A 111 -10.64 -5.02 4.98
N ASN A 112 -10.02 -6.17 5.26
CA ASN A 112 -10.44 -7.45 4.68
C ASN A 112 -11.85 -7.83 5.13
N ASP A 113 -12.17 -7.65 6.41
CA ASP A 113 -13.50 -7.92 6.96
C ASP A 113 -14.57 -7.01 6.35
N LEU A 114 -14.36 -5.69 6.37
CA LEU A 114 -15.34 -4.71 5.89
C LEU A 114 -15.57 -4.80 4.38
N CYS A 115 -14.53 -5.01 3.58
CA CYS A 115 -14.67 -5.18 2.13
C CYS A 115 -15.32 -6.52 1.76
N SER A 116 -14.98 -7.62 2.45
CA SER A 116 -15.55 -8.93 2.14
C SER A 116 -17.03 -9.02 2.56
N SER A 117 -17.40 -8.35 3.65
CA SER A 117 -18.78 -8.30 4.15
C SER A 117 -19.65 -7.24 3.47
N GLN A 118 -19.07 -6.41 2.59
CA GLN A 118 -19.74 -5.25 1.99
C GLN A 118 -20.40 -4.37 3.07
N PHE A 119 -19.63 -4.04 4.10
CA PHE A 119 -20.11 -3.34 5.28
C PHE A 119 -20.97 -2.12 4.91
N GLN A 120 -22.24 -2.12 5.31
CA GLN A 120 -23.20 -1.05 5.01
C GLN A 120 -23.32 -0.69 3.52
N GLY A 121 -23.16 -1.66 2.63
CA GLY A 121 -23.22 -1.45 1.18
C GLY A 121 -21.91 -0.95 0.55
N LEU A 122 -20.79 -1.00 1.29
CA LEU A 122 -19.47 -0.66 0.77
C LEU A 122 -19.11 -1.47 -0.47
N ILE A 123 -18.69 -0.78 -1.53
CA ILE A 123 -18.25 -1.37 -2.79
C ILE A 123 -16.72 -1.25 -2.89
N CYS A 124 -16.04 -2.33 -2.52
CA CYS A 124 -14.61 -2.49 -2.76
C CYS A 124 -14.36 -3.14 -4.13
N ARG A 125 -13.63 -2.45 -5.01
CA ARG A 125 -13.11 -3.01 -6.26
C ARG A 125 -11.62 -3.28 -6.13
N ASN A 126 -11.09 -4.06 -7.08
CA ASN A 126 -9.71 -4.51 -7.03
C ASN A 126 -8.88 -4.10 -8.24
N PHE A 127 -7.63 -3.71 -8.00
CA PHE A 127 -6.61 -3.74 -9.04
C PHE A 127 -6.25 -5.17 -9.39
N LEU A 128 -5.76 -5.38 -10.62
CA LEU A 128 -5.10 -6.63 -10.95
C LEU A 128 -3.75 -6.69 -10.24
N TRP A 129 -3.37 -7.87 -9.74
CA TRP A 129 -2.03 -8.07 -9.15
C TRP A 129 -0.89 -7.71 -10.13
N THR A 130 -1.15 -7.83 -11.43
CA THR A 130 -0.17 -7.46 -12.46
C THR A 130 0.00 -5.96 -12.64
N GLU A 131 -0.96 -5.15 -12.19
CA GLU A 131 -0.87 -3.69 -12.14
C GLU A 131 -0.21 -3.23 -10.85
N ILE A 132 -0.57 -3.88 -9.74
CA ILE A 132 -0.08 -3.59 -8.39
C ILE A 132 0.52 -4.86 -7.80
N ALA A 133 1.83 -4.98 -7.91
CA ALA A 133 2.53 -6.17 -7.44
C ALA A 133 3.02 -5.98 -6.00
N ASP A 134 3.00 -7.06 -5.23
CA ASP A 134 3.45 -7.10 -3.84
C ASP A 134 4.82 -7.79 -3.71
N GLY A 135 5.23 -8.09 -2.47
CA GLY A 135 6.51 -8.73 -2.17
C GLY A 135 6.76 -10.07 -2.89
N LYS A 136 5.73 -10.73 -3.46
CA LYS A 136 5.88 -11.90 -4.33
C LYS A 136 6.72 -11.60 -5.56
N TRP A 137 6.62 -10.39 -6.13
CA TRP A 137 7.40 -9.98 -7.29
C TRP A 137 8.91 -10.12 -7.05
N PHE A 138 9.36 -9.82 -5.83
CA PHE A 138 10.77 -9.96 -5.45
C PHE A 138 11.27 -11.41 -5.39
N LYS A 139 10.37 -12.39 -5.28
CA LYS A 139 10.71 -13.82 -5.28
C LYS A 139 10.77 -14.42 -6.69
N MET A 140 10.27 -13.71 -7.69
CA MET A 140 10.30 -14.14 -9.08
C MET A 140 11.70 -13.98 -9.70
N SER A 141 12.01 -14.85 -10.65
CA SER A 141 13.17 -14.72 -11.53
C SER A 141 13.04 -13.54 -12.49
N ASP A 142 14.16 -13.06 -13.03
CA ASP A 142 14.14 -11.98 -14.02
C ASP A 142 13.30 -12.34 -15.27
N LYS A 143 13.28 -13.61 -15.67
CA LYS A 143 12.48 -14.09 -16.80
C LYS A 143 10.98 -13.99 -16.52
N GLU A 144 10.55 -14.29 -15.29
CA GLU A 144 9.16 -14.15 -14.87
C GLU A 144 8.77 -12.69 -14.75
N ARG A 145 9.62 -11.87 -14.10
CA ARG A 145 9.36 -10.43 -13.94
C ARG A 145 9.17 -9.72 -15.27
N LYS A 146 9.90 -10.10 -16.32
CA LYS A 146 9.74 -9.54 -17.68
C LYS A 146 8.35 -9.75 -18.29
N LYS A 147 7.56 -10.71 -17.79
CA LYS A 147 6.17 -10.93 -18.23
C LYS A 147 5.19 -9.96 -17.58
N TYR A 148 5.62 -9.24 -16.56
CA TYR A 148 4.81 -8.31 -15.80
C TYR A 148 5.35 -6.89 -15.99
N SER A 149 4.44 -5.92 -16.01
CA SER A 149 4.79 -4.52 -16.13
C SER A 149 3.92 -3.72 -15.14
N PRO A 150 4.12 -3.94 -13.83
CA PRO A 150 3.30 -3.29 -12.81
C PRO A 150 3.58 -1.79 -12.78
N TYR A 151 2.59 -1.02 -12.33
CA TYR A 151 2.74 0.40 -12.02
C TYR A 151 3.58 0.60 -10.76
N ILE A 152 3.35 -0.24 -9.75
CA ILE A 152 4.03 -0.21 -8.47
C ILE A 152 4.39 -1.61 -7.98
N VAL A 153 5.50 -1.72 -7.26
CA VAL A 153 5.85 -2.89 -6.45
C VAL A 153 5.99 -2.49 -4.98
N ASN A 154 5.16 -3.09 -4.12
CA ASN A 154 5.19 -2.87 -2.67
C ASN A 154 6.24 -3.75 -1.98
N ASN A 155 6.77 -3.27 -0.85
CA ASN A 155 7.83 -3.93 -0.09
C ASN A 155 7.31 -4.57 1.21
N ASN A 156 6.20 -5.31 1.11
CA ASN A 156 5.35 -5.70 2.24
C ASN A 156 5.60 -7.12 2.80
N TYR A 157 6.64 -7.85 2.37
CA TYR A 157 6.90 -9.25 2.80
C TYR A 157 8.09 -9.41 3.76
N TYR A 158 8.83 -8.34 4.03
CA TYR A 158 10.00 -8.36 4.91
C TYR A 158 9.77 -7.45 6.12
N VAL A 159 10.01 -7.99 7.31
CA VAL A 159 9.94 -7.23 8.56
C VAL A 159 11.27 -6.50 8.78
N GLY A 160 11.18 -5.24 9.16
CA GLY A 160 12.31 -4.40 9.56
C GLY A 160 12.93 -3.59 8.42
N VAL A 161 13.21 -2.31 8.71
CA VAL A 161 13.73 -1.32 7.75
C VAL A 161 15.02 -1.80 7.07
N LYS A 162 15.95 -2.42 7.82
CA LYS A 162 17.22 -2.94 7.28
C LYS A 162 16.99 -4.02 6.22
N ASN A 163 16.08 -4.96 6.46
CA ASN A 163 15.77 -6.04 5.52
C ASN A 163 15.06 -5.50 4.28
N LYS A 164 14.10 -4.60 4.46
CA LYS A 164 13.39 -3.91 3.38
C LYS A 164 14.35 -3.11 2.48
N ALA A 165 15.28 -2.36 3.08
CA ALA A 165 16.29 -1.59 2.34
C ALA A 165 17.28 -2.50 1.59
N ALA A 166 17.79 -3.55 2.25
CA ALA A 166 18.70 -4.51 1.62
C ALA A 166 18.04 -5.21 0.42
N ARG A 167 16.76 -5.57 0.53
CA ARG A 167 15.99 -6.18 -0.57
C ARG A 167 15.90 -5.23 -1.77
N GLN A 168 15.55 -3.97 -1.55
CA GLN A 168 15.53 -3.00 -2.64
C GLN A 168 16.92 -2.80 -3.25
N ALA A 169 17.97 -2.76 -2.44
CA ALA A 169 19.34 -2.59 -2.93
C ALA A 169 19.78 -3.75 -3.84
N ILE A 170 19.55 -4.99 -3.42
CA ILE A 170 19.85 -6.20 -4.20
C ILE A 170 19.09 -6.23 -5.53
N ASN A 171 17.87 -5.69 -5.55
CA ASN A 171 17.06 -5.62 -6.77
C ASN A 171 17.32 -4.35 -7.61
N GLY A 172 18.32 -3.54 -7.26
CA GLY A 172 18.64 -2.32 -7.99
C GLY A 172 17.64 -1.18 -7.82
N LEU A 173 16.71 -1.28 -6.85
CA LEU A 173 15.65 -0.32 -6.59
C LEU A 173 15.96 0.66 -5.45
N TRP A 174 17.14 0.57 -4.84
CA TRP A 174 17.60 1.54 -3.85
C TRP A 174 18.41 2.66 -4.50
N PHE A 175 17.92 3.90 -4.43
CA PHE A 175 18.55 5.05 -5.11
C PHE A 175 19.31 5.99 -4.18
N LEU A 176 19.17 5.83 -2.86
CA LEU A 176 19.85 6.68 -1.89
C LEU A 176 21.29 6.20 -1.68
N SER A 177 22.26 7.08 -1.85
CA SER A 177 23.65 6.82 -1.49
C SER A 177 23.84 6.80 0.03
N PRO A 178 24.93 6.20 0.54
CA PRO A 178 25.25 6.24 1.98
C PRO A 178 25.37 7.65 2.57
N LYS A 179 25.59 8.67 1.72
CA LYS A 179 25.67 10.09 2.10
C LYS A 179 24.30 10.80 2.07
N GLY A 180 23.20 10.09 1.78
CA GLY A 180 21.87 10.68 1.71
C GLY A 180 21.52 11.39 0.40
N HIS A 181 22.36 11.27 -0.63
CA HIS A 181 22.05 11.82 -1.96
C HIS A 181 21.35 10.80 -2.84
N CYS A 182 20.29 11.21 -3.55
CA CYS A 182 19.61 10.37 -4.53
C CYS A 182 20.43 10.25 -5.82
N ASN A 183 20.66 9.01 -6.29
CA ASN A 183 21.31 8.72 -7.57
C ASN A 183 20.28 8.76 -8.70
N LEU A 184 20.02 9.97 -9.22
CA LEU A 184 19.05 10.21 -10.29
C LEU A 184 19.39 9.44 -11.58
N ASN A 185 20.67 9.23 -11.89
CA ASN A 185 21.08 8.47 -13.07
C ASN A 185 20.66 7.00 -12.97
N LYS A 186 20.77 6.40 -11.77
CA LYS A 186 20.29 5.04 -11.50
C LYS A 186 18.77 4.96 -11.64
N ALA A 187 18.03 5.94 -11.10
CA ALA A 187 16.58 6.02 -11.23
C ALA A 187 16.14 6.13 -12.71
N LYS A 188 16.77 7.02 -13.50
CA LYS A 188 16.47 7.19 -14.93
C LYS A 188 16.69 5.91 -15.74
N LYS A 189 17.82 5.22 -15.53
CA LYS A 189 18.13 3.94 -16.19
C LYS A 189 17.13 2.84 -15.83
N LEU A 190 16.60 2.86 -14.61
CA LEU A 190 15.56 1.93 -14.20
C LEU A 190 14.25 2.24 -14.90
N LEU A 191 13.82 3.50 -14.92
CA LEU A 191 12.56 3.90 -15.57
C LEU A 191 12.56 3.59 -17.06
N SER A 192 13.70 3.76 -17.76
CA SER A 192 13.81 3.37 -19.18
C SER A 192 13.70 1.86 -19.44
N LYS A 193 13.80 1.01 -18.41
CA LYS A 193 13.61 -0.44 -18.53
C LYS A 193 12.12 -0.84 -18.47
N TYR A 194 11.28 -0.02 -17.85
CA TYR A 194 9.88 -0.35 -17.54
C TYR A 194 8.85 0.54 -18.27
N ASN A 195 9.32 1.56 -19.00
CA ASN A 195 8.55 2.35 -19.97
C ASN A 195 8.67 1.76 -21.38
#